data_AF-A0A257MX04-F1
#
_entry.id   AF-A0A257MX04-F1
#
_cell.length_a   1.000
_cell.length_b   1.000
_cell.length_c   1.000
_cell.angle_alpha   90.00
_cell.angle_beta   90.00
_cell.angle_gamma   90.00
#
_symmetry.space_group_name_H-M   'P 1'
#
loop_
_entity.id
_entity.type
_entity.pdbx_description
1 polymer ?
#
loop_
_entity_poly.entity_id
_entity_poly.type
_entity_poly.pdbx_seq_one_letter_code
_entity_poly.pdbx_strand_id
1 'polypeptide(L)'
;ILDHDGHPGDPGGIEAWIQLGIAVGLSREEITSLKHVLPGVRFAVDAYVNFARRAEWHEAASSSLTELFAPKIHQQRLDNWPEHYPWVDVEGYNYFRKRLTEARRDVEHGLAITLDWYKTREQQDRMIQILKFKLDVLWTMADAMYMAYINDMPPYFNIEA
;
A
#
# COMPACT_ATOMS: atom_id res chain seq x y z
N ILE A 1 8.25 6.29 -9.56
CA ILE A 1 7.53 6.27 -10.85
C ILE A 1 7.93 5.04 -11.65
N LEU A 2 9.19 4.90 -12.09
CA LEU A 2 9.63 3.75 -12.89
C LEU A 2 9.38 2.38 -12.23
N ASP A 3 9.70 2.22 -10.94
CA ASP A 3 9.47 0.95 -10.21
C ASP A 3 7.98 0.56 -10.19
N HIS A 4 7.07 1.55 -10.17
CA HIS A 4 5.62 1.33 -10.15
C HIS A 4 5.01 1.19 -11.56
N ASP A 5 5.38 2.07 -12.49
CA ASP A 5 4.79 2.17 -13.83
C ASP A 5 5.46 1.24 -14.86
N GLY A 6 6.70 0.84 -14.59
CA GLY A 6 7.53 0.06 -15.50
C GLY A 6 8.40 0.90 -16.44
N HIS A 7 9.25 0.19 -17.18
CA HIS A 7 10.12 0.70 -18.25
C HIS A 7 10.42 -0.43 -19.25
N PRO A 8 11.07 -0.18 -20.42
CA PRO A 8 11.40 -1.27 -21.33
C PRO A 8 12.15 -2.40 -20.62
N GLY A 9 11.59 -3.62 -20.69
CA GLY A 9 12.12 -4.81 -20.01
C GLY A 9 11.59 -5.07 -18.58
N ASP A 10 10.83 -4.15 -17.99
CA ASP A 10 10.18 -4.35 -16.68
C ASP A 10 8.76 -3.75 -16.69
N PRO A 11 7.69 -4.56 -16.57
CA PRO A 11 6.31 -4.07 -16.60
C PRO A 11 5.88 -3.26 -15.38
N GLY A 12 6.71 -3.18 -14.33
CA GLY A 12 6.43 -2.35 -13.14
C GLY A 12 5.57 -3.03 -12.07
N GLY A 13 5.49 -2.38 -10.91
CA GLY A 13 4.75 -2.86 -9.74
C GLY A 13 3.22 -2.90 -9.94
N ILE A 14 2.64 -2.03 -10.76
CA ILE A 14 1.20 -2.03 -11.06
C ILE A 14 0.81 -3.31 -11.80
N GLU A 15 1.58 -3.70 -12.83
CA GLU A 15 1.32 -4.93 -13.55
C GLU A 15 1.56 -6.16 -12.67
N ALA A 16 2.60 -6.15 -11.83
CA ALA A 16 2.82 -7.22 -10.86
C ALA A 16 1.65 -7.36 -9.86
N TRP A 17 1.00 -6.25 -9.46
CA TRP A 17 -0.20 -6.29 -8.63
C TRP A 17 -1.42 -6.87 -9.37
N ILE A 18 -1.56 -6.56 -10.66
CA ILE A 18 -2.60 -7.16 -11.51
C ILE A 18 -2.38 -8.68 -11.63
N GLN A 19 -1.14 -9.12 -11.82
CA GLN A 19 -0.80 -10.54 -11.85
C GLN A 19 -1.10 -11.25 -10.52
N LEU A 20 -0.86 -10.59 -9.38
CA LEU A 20 -1.29 -11.10 -8.07
C LEU A 20 -2.81 -11.29 -8.02
N GLY A 21 -3.60 -10.33 -8.54
CA GLY A 21 -5.05 -10.46 -8.59
C GLY A 21 -5.52 -11.63 -9.47
N ILE A 22 -4.87 -11.84 -10.62
CA ILE A 22 -5.13 -13.00 -11.50
C ILE A 22 -4.79 -14.31 -10.79
N ALA A 23 -3.66 -14.35 -10.09
CA ALA A 23 -3.22 -15.52 -9.34
C ALA A 23 -4.18 -15.91 -8.19
N VAL A 24 -4.99 -14.97 -7.71
CA VAL A 24 -6.05 -15.24 -6.72
C VAL A 24 -7.45 -15.43 -7.35
N GLY A 25 -7.54 -15.54 -8.68
CA GLY A 25 -8.77 -15.88 -9.39
C GLY A 25 -9.59 -14.69 -9.92
N LEU A 26 -9.08 -13.45 -9.85
CA LEU A 26 -9.77 -12.29 -10.44
C LEU A 26 -9.40 -12.12 -11.92
N SER A 27 -10.32 -11.58 -12.70
CA SER A 27 -9.98 -11.08 -14.04
C SER A 27 -9.22 -9.76 -13.95
N ARG A 28 -8.43 -9.44 -14.98
CA ARG A 28 -7.82 -8.11 -15.12
C ARG A 28 -8.86 -7.00 -15.01
N GLU A 29 -10.00 -7.16 -15.68
CA GLU A 29 -11.08 -6.17 -15.72
C GLU A 29 -11.64 -5.87 -14.32
N GLU A 30 -11.80 -6.89 -13.46
CA GLU A 30 -12.25 -6.69 -12.08
C GLU A 30 -11.27 -5.84 -11.27
N ILE A 31 -9.97 -5.97 -11.52
CA ILE A 31 -8.93 -5.18 -10.85
C ILE A 31 -8.89 -3.77 -11.44
N THR A 32 -8.83 -3.63 -12.77
CA THR A 32 -8.61 -2.34 -13.44
C THR A 32 -9.85 -1.44 -13.46
N SER A 33 -11.06 -2.01 -13.39
CA SER A 33 -12.30 -1.22 -13.29
C SER A 33 -12.47 -0.53 -11.94
N LEU A 34 -11.72 -0.97 -10.91
CA LEU A 34 -11.81 -0.47 -9.53
C LEU A 34 -13.22 -0.58 -8.91
N LYS A 35 -14.14 -1.33 -9.52
CA LYS A 35 -15.55 -1.43 -9.10
C LYS A 35 -15.74 -2.04 -7.72
N HIS A 36 -14.77 -2.85 -7.27
CA HIS A 36 -14.76 -3.48 -5.94
C HIS A 36 -14.09 -2.61 -4.87
N VAL A 37 -13.52 -1.45 -5.23
CA VAL A 37 -12.86 -0.57 -4.27
C VAL A 37 -13.91 0.08 -3.37
N LEU A 38 -13.93 -0.34 -2.10
CA LEU A 38 -14.81 0.19 -1.08
C LEU A 38 -14.60 1.70 -0.87
N PRO A 39 -15.66 2.48 -0.56
CA PRO A 39 -15.54 3.91 -0.34
C PRO A 39 -14.57 4.26 0.80
N GLY A 40 -14.56 3.48 1.90
CA GLY A 40 -13.60 3.68 3.00
C GLY A 40 -12.14 3.51 2.57
N VAL A 41 -11.86 2.51 1.73
CA VAL A 41 -10.52 2.32 1.14
C VAL A 41 -10.16 3.49 0.23
N ARG A 42 -11.09 3.90 -0.66
CA ARG A 42 -10.90 5.03 -1.56
C ARG A 42 -10.57 6.32 -0.81
N PHE A 43 -11.36 6.67 0.21
CA PHE A 43 -11.15 7.90 0.97
C PHE A 43 -9.84 7.89 1.76
N ALA A 44 -9.43 6.75 2.31
CA ALA A 44 -8.13 6.64 2.98
C ALA A 44 -6.96 6.87 2.01
N VAL A 45 -7.00 6.25 0.82
CA VAL A 45 -5.97 6.44 -0.21
C VAL A 45 -6.00 7.88 -0.76
N ASP A 46 -7.18 8.44 -1.02
CA ASP A 46 -7.34 9.82 -1.49
C ASP A 46 -6.83 10.83 -0.46
N ALA A 47 -7.00 10.57 0.84
CA ALA A 47 -6.41 11.40 1.89
C ALA A 47 -4.88 11.44 1.78
N TYR A 48 -4.25 10.31 1.46
CA TYR A 48 -2.80 10.24 1.28
C TYR A 48 -2.33 11.02 0.04
N VAL A 49 -3.03 10.86 -1.09
CA VAL A 49 -2.75 11.63 -2.31
C VAL A 49 -2.94 13.13 -2.06
N ASN A 50 -4.03 13.52 -1.39
CA ASN A 50 -4.32 14.93 -1.10
C ASN A 50 -3.32 15.54 -0.12
N PHE A 51 -2.83 14.78 0.86
CA PHE A 51 -1.73 15.21 1.72
C PHE A 51 -0.48 15.51 0.89
N ALA A 52 -0.04 14.57 0.06
CA ALA A 52 1.15 14.75 -0.79
C ALA A 52 1.02 15.95 -1.76
N ARG A 53 -0.19 16.26 -2.23
CA ARG A 53 -0.47 17.41 -3.11
C ARG A 53 -0.40 18.77 -2.42
N ARG A 54 -0.62 18.83 -1.11
CA ARG A 54 -0.84 20.10 -0.37
C ARG A 54 0.24 20.39 0.66
N ALA A 55 0.87 19.35 1.21
CA ALA A 55 1.91 19.49 2.21
C ALA A 55 3.21 20.03 1.59
N GLU A 56 4.12 20.48 2.45
CA GLU A 56 5.50 20.75 2.07
C GLU A 56 6.15 19.45 1.58
N TRP A 57 7.03 19.51 0.58
CA TRP A 57 7.46 18.32 -0.14
C TRP A 57 8.30 17.36 0.72
N HIS A 58 9.02 17.83 1.75
CA HIS A 58 9.71 16.95 2.70
C HIS A 58 8.72 16.24 3.62
N GLU A 59 7.61 16.89 4.01
CA GLU A 59 6.50 16.23 4.72
C GLU A 59 5.88 15.13 3.85
N ALA A 60 5.58 15.45 2.59
CA ALA A 60 5.06 14.48 1.63
C ALA A 60 6.03 13.31 1.40
N ALA A 61 7.32 13.58 1.15
CA ALA A 61 8.33 12.55 0.94
C ALA A 61 8.51 11.68 2.20
N SER A 62 8.65 12.29 3.38
CA SER A 62 8.92 11.56 4.62
C SER A 62 7.75 10.69 5.07
N SER A 63 6.53 10.98 4.61
CA SER A 63 5.37 10.11 4.84
C SER A 63 5.50 8.70 4.21
N SER A 64 6.46 8.49 3.31
CA SER A 64 6.74 7.17 2.73
C SER A 64 7.35 6.20 3.74
N LEU A 65 7.93 6.69 4.86
CA LEU A 65 8.75 5.91 5.79
C LEU A 65 8.07 4.70 6.46
N THR A 66 6.77 4.50 6.30
CA THR A 66 6.15 3.18 6.54
C THR A 66 6.81 2.05 5.74
N GLU A 67 7.53 2.35 4.66
CA GLU A 67 8.32 1.39 3.91
C GLU A 67 9.45 0.75 4.73
N LEU A 68 9.89 1.36 5.83
CA LEU A 68 10.77 0.71 6.82
C LEU A 68 10.19 -0.63 7.32
N PHE A 69 8.87 -0.77 7.32
CA PHE A 69 8.16 -1.94 7.82
C PHE A 69 7.68 -2.89 6.70
N ALA A 70 7.67 -2.42 5.45
CA ALA A 70 7.11 -3.16 4.32
C ALA A 70 7.83 -4.49 4.01
N PRO A 71 9.18 -4.60 4.08
CA PRO A 71 9.85 -5.87 3.82
C PRO A 71 9.39 -7.00 4.73
N LYS A 72 9.13 -6.71 6.01
CA LYS A 72 8.70 -7.72 6.99
C LYS A 72 7.35 -8.33 6.62
N ILE A 73 6.36 -7.50 6.28
CA ILE A 73 5.02 -8.00 5.92
C ILE A 73 5.02 -8.72 4.56
N HIS A 74 5.87 -8.30 3.61
CA HIS A 74 6.04 -9.01 2.34
C HIS A 74 6.67 -10.39 2.55
N GLN A 75 7.73 -10.48 3.36
CA GLN A 75 8.36 -11.76 3.70
C GLN A 75 7.38 -12.70 4.40
N GLN A 76 6.59 -12.20 5.35
CA GLN A 76 5.57 -13.00 6.02
C GLN A 76 4.55 -13.61 5.03
N ARG A 77 4.15 -12.88 3.98
CA ARG A 77 3.24 -13.44 2.96
C ARG A 77 3.92 -14.52 2.13
N LEU A 78 5.18 -14.31 1.73
CA LEU A 78 5.96 -15.29 0.98
C LEU A 78 6.19 -16.58 1.78
N ASP A 79 6.41 -16.47 3.08
CA ASP A 79 6.66 -17.62 3.95
C ASP A 79 5.39 -18.44 4.23
N ASN A 80 4.22 -17.79 4.35
CA ASN A 80 3.01 -18.44 4.90
C ASN A 80 1.89 -18.68 3.87
N TRP A 81 1.78 -17.87 2.81
CA TRP A 81 0.68 -18.03 1.84
C TRP A 81 0.72 -19.36 1.08
N PRO A 82 1.89 -19.89 0.65
CA PRO A 82 1.93 -21.17 -0.05
C PRO A 82 1.39 -22.34 0.78
N GLU A 83 1.53 -22.28 2.11
CA GLU A 83 1.00 -23.30 3.03
C GLU A 83 -0.51 -23.15 3.22
N HIS A 84 -0.99 -21.94 3.51
CA HIS A 84 -2.38 -21.70 3.89
C HIS A 84 -3.34 -21.49 2.70
N TYR A 85 -2.82 -21.04 1.56
CA TYR A 85 -3.58 -20.73 0.36
C TYR A 85 -2.91 -21.36 -0.88
N PRO A 86 -2.80 -22.70 -0.96
CA PRO A 86 -2.05 -23.39 -2.01
C PRO A 86 -2.68 -23.27 -3.41
N TRP A 87 -3.88 -22.69 -3.49
CA TRP A 87 -4.58 -22.40 -4.75
C TRP A 87 -4.11 -21.09 -5.41
N VAL A 88 -3.32 -20.26 -4.72
CA VAL A 88 -2.76 -19.03 -5.31
C VAL A 88 -1.61 -19.40 -6.24
N ASP A 89 -1.69 -18.95 -7.50
CA ASP A 89 -0.66 -19.22 -8.50
C ASP A 89 0.70 -18.59 -8.13
N VAL A 90 1.78 -19.32 -8.39
CA VAL A 90 3.15 -18.94 -8.00
C VAL A 90 3.61 -17.61 -8.59
N GLU A 91 3.08 -17.24 -9.75
CA GLU A 91 3.39 -15.96 -10.41
C GLU A 91 2.87 -14.75 -9.63
N GLY A 92 1.82 -14.91 -8.80
CA GLY A 92 1.31 -13.84 -7.95
C GLY A 92 2.31 -13.36 -6.90
N TYR A 93 3.20 -14.25 -6.44
CA TYR A 93 4.22 -13.92 -5.44
C TYR A 93 5.33 -13.02 -5.97
N ASN A 94 5.43 -12.82 -7.28
CA ASN A 94 6.42 -11.92 -7.90
C ASN A 94 6.30 -10.49 -7.35
N TYR A 95 5.08 -10.02 -7.08
CA TYR A 95 4.85 -8.69 -6.51
C TYR A 95 5.56 -8.52 -5.16
N PHE A 96 5.39 -9.48 -4.23
CA PHE A 96 6.03 -9.40 -2.92
C PHE A 96 7.55 -9.52 -3.00
N ARG A 97 8.07 -10.41 -3.86
CA ARG A 97 9.51 -10.58 -4.09
C ARG A 97 10.16 -9.29 -4.60
N LYS A 98 9.53 -8.63 -5.58
CA LYS A 98 10.02 -7.37 -6.15
C LYS A 98 10.07 -6.24 -5.10
N ARG A 99 9.04 -6.13 -4.24
CA ARG A 99 9.01 -5.11 -3.17
C ARG A 99 10.07 -5.31 -2.08
N LEU A 100 10.59 -6.52 -1.84
CA LEU A 100 11.67 -6.74 -0.88
C LEU A 100 12.96 -6.00 -1.26
N THR A 101 13.26 -5.92 -2.55
CA THR A 101 14.46 -5.23 -3.06
C THR A 101 14.24 -3.73 -3.23
N GLU A 102 13.08 -3.32 -3.75
CA GLU A 102 12.76 -1.90 -3.99
C GLU A 102 12.64 -1.09 -2.72
N ALA A 103 11.91 -1.60 -1.72
CA ALA A 103 11.66 -0.88 -0.48
C ALA A 103 12.95 -0.53 0.27
N ARG A 104 14.03 -1.30 0.13
CA ARG A 104 15.32 -0.98 0.76
C ARG A 104 15.93 0.31 0.19
N ARG A 105 15.89 0.47 -1.13
CA ARG A 105 16.44 1.65 -1.83
C ARG A 105 15.60 2.90 -1.54
N ASP A 106 14.28 2.79 -1.55
CA ASP A 106 13.37 3.91 -1.29
C ASP A 106 13.51 4.42 0.15
N VAL A 107 13.67 3.51 1.11
CA VAL A 107 13.85 3.83 2.52
C VAL A 107 15.16 4.54 2.80
N GLU A 108 16.27 4.15 2.17
CA GLU A 108 17.57 4.81 2.39
C GLU A 108 17.49 6.29 2.03
N HIS A 109 16.90 6.61 0.87
CA HIS A 109 16.76 7.99 0.43
C HIS A 109 15.72 8.75 1.26
N GLY A 110 14.54 8.15 1.52
CA GLY A 110 13.51 8.77 2.35
C GLY A 110 14.00 9.09 3.76
N LEU A 111 14.73 8.16 4.38
CA LEU A 111 15.29 8.33 5.72
C LEU A 111 16.37 9.42 5.74
N ALA A 112 17.22 9.49 4.72
CA ALA A 112 18.20 10.56 4.60
C ALA A 112 17.54 11.95 4.52
N ILE A 113 16.51 12.11 3.68
CA ILE A 113 15.72 13.35 3.59
C ILE A 113 15.11 13.71 4.94
N THR A 114 14.48 12.74 5.61
CA THR A 114 13.84 12.98 6.91
C THR A 114 14.85 13.40 7.98
N LEU A 115 15.97 12.69 8.11
CA LEU A 115 17.02 13.04 9.08
C LEU A 115 17.70 14.38 8.74
N ASP A 116 17.70 14.77 7.46
CA ASP A 116 18.26 16.06 7.04
C ASP A 116 17.31 17.26 7.19
N TRP A 117 16.01 17.03 7.20
CA TRP A 117 15.03 18.12 7.30
C TRP A 117 14.59 18.41 8.75
N TYR A 118 14.29 17.38 9.54
CA TYR A 118 13.69 17.55 10.87
C TYR A 118 14.76 17.62 11.97
N LYS A 119 15.30 18.81 12.20
CA LYS A 119 16.43 19.06 13.11
C LYS A 119 16.01 19.47 14.53
N THR A 120 14.84 20.07 14.68
CA THR A 120 14.34 20.51 16.00
C THR A 120 13.36 19.49 16.59
N ARG A 121 13.17 19.55 17.90
CA ARG A 121 12.21 18.68 18.59
C ARG A 121 10.78 18.85 18.04
N GLU A 122 10.36 20.09 17.82
CA GLU A 122 9.05 20.41 17.26
C GLU A 122 8.85 19.82 15.86
N GLN A 123 9.86 19.95 15.00
CA GLN A 123 9.90 19.34 13.68
C GLN A 123 9.80 17.80 13.76
N GLN A 124 10.56 17.18 14.66
CA GLN A 124 10.52 15.73 14.85
C GLN A 124 9.16 15.25 15.35
N ASP A 125 8.55 15.95 16.31
CA ASP A 125 7.20 15.63 16.79
C ASP A 125 6.18 15.75 15.64
N ARG A 126 6.30 16.78 14.79
CA ARG A 126 5.49 16.92 13.57
C ARG A 126 5.67 15.74 12.61
N MET A 127 6.91 15.31 12.37
CA MET A 127 7.20 14.15 11.52
C MET A 127 6.59 12.86 12.06
N ILE A 128 6.63 12.65 13.39
CA ILE A 128 5.98 11.51 14.02
C ILE A 128 4.46 11.55 13.81
N GLN A 129 3.83 12.73 13.85
CA GLN A 129 2.40 12.85 13.53
C GLN A 129 2.10 12.53 12.06
N ILE A 130 2.99 12.90 11.13
CA ILE A 130 2.85 12.54 9.71
C ILE A 130 2.95 11.02 9.53
N LEU A 131 3.88 10.36 10.22
CA LEU A 131 4.00 8.90 10.16
C LEU A 131 2.79 8.20 10.77
N LYS A 132 2.24 8.72 11.88
CA LYS A 132 0.97 8.25 12.46
C LYS A 132 -0.19 8.39 11.49
N PHE A 133 -0.33 9.54 10.84
CA PHE A 133 -1.33 9.73 9.79
C PHE A 133 -1.20 8.67 8.67
N LYS A 134 0.02 8.37 8.22
CA LYS A 134 0.21 7.31 7.21
C LYS A 134 -0.19 5.92 7.74
N LEU A 135 0.08 5.62 9.00
CA LEU A 135 -0.37 4.38 9.65
C LEU A 135 -1.90 4.33 9.73
N ASP A 136 -2.56 5.44 10.07
CA ASP A 136 -4.02 5.54 10.15
C ASP A 136 -4.67 5.32 8.77
N VAL A 137 -4.06 5.79 7.68
CA VAL A 137 -4.50 5.49 6.31
C VAL A 137 -4.50 3.98 6.06
N LEU A 138 -3.38 3.30 6.35
CA LEU A 138 -3.25 1.86 6.13
C LEU A 138 -4.23 1.06 7.00
N TRP A 139 -4.42 1.50 8.25
CA TRP A 139 -5.34 0.88 9.18
C TRP A 139 -6.81 1.03 8.74
N THR A 140 -7.19 2.24 8.32
CA THR A 140 -8.55 2.54 7.84
C THR A 140 -8.93 1.69 6.62
N MET A 141 -7.97 1.41 5.73
CA MET A 141 -8.19 0.49 4.61
C MET A 141 -8.55 -0.92 5.10
N ALA A 142 -7.84 -1.42 6.10
CA ALA A 142 -8.10 -2.73 6.72
C ALA A 142 -9.46 -2.76 7.44
N ASP A 143 -9.82 -1.70 8.18
CA ASP A 143 -11.13 -1.60 8.84
C ASP A 143 -12.29 -1.67 7.83
N ALA A 144 -12.17 -0.95 6.71
CA ALA A 144 -13.19 -0.98 5.66
C ALA A 144 -13.33 -2.37 5.03
N MET A 145 -12.21 -3.06 4.76
CA MET A 145 -12.22 -4.42 4.25
C MET A 145 -12.79 -5.41 5.27
N TYR A 146 -12.46 -5.26 6.56
CA TYR A 146 -12.98 -6.10 7.62
C TYR A 146 -14.50 -5.98 7.74
N MET A 147 -15.03 -4.75 7.73
CA MET A 147 -16.47 -4.51 7.76
C MET A 147 -17.20 -5.19 6.59
N ALA A 148 -16.65 -5.08 5.38
CA ALA A 148 -17.29 -5.63 4.19
C ALA A 148 -17.18 -7.14 4.05
N TYR A 149 -16.03 -7.74 4.39
CA TYR A 149 -15.70 -9.12 4.02
C TYR A 149 -15.58 -10.10 5.19
N ILE A 150 -15.60 -9.60 6.44
CA ILE A 150 -15.57 -10.44 7.65
C ILE A 150 -16.84 -10.25 8.47
N ASN A 151 -17.33 -9.02 8.60
CA ASN A 151 -18.56 -8.73 9.34
C ASN A 151 -19.83 -8.78 8.46
N ASP A 152 -19.70 -9.03 7.16
CA ASP A 152 -20.82 -9.01 6.19
C ASP A 152 -21.64 -7.71 6.23
N MET A 153 -20.98 -6.58 6.50
CA MET A 153 -21.56 -5.24 6.56
C MET A 153 -20.93 -4.31 5.50
N PRO A 154 -20.99 -4.64 4.20
CA PRO A 154 -20.57 -3.71 3.16
C PRO A 154 -21.46 -2.45 3.14
N PRO A 155 -21.03 -1.36 2.49
CA PRO A 155 -21.88 -0.18 2.35
C PRO A 155 -23.28 -0.54 1.82
N TYR A 156 -24.31 0.04 2.45
CA TYR A 156 -25.72 -0.15 2.10
C TYR A 156 -26.30 -1.56 2.34
N PHE A 157 -25.62 -2.43 3.11
CA PHE A 157 -26.07 -3.80 3.40
C PHE A 157 -27.47 -3.91 4.02
N ASN A 158 -27.95 -2.85 4.66
CA ASN A 158 -29.22 -2.81 5.39
C ASN A 158 -30.32 -1.98 4.70
N ILE A 159 -30.13 -1.62 3.42
CA ILE A 159 -31.16 -0.93 2.63
C ILE A 159 -31.90 -1.97 1.80
N GLU A 160 -33.21 -2.09 2.01
CA GLU A 160 -34.08 -2.88 1.13
C GLU A 160 -34.23 -2.18 -0.23
N ALA A 161 -34.10 -2.95 -1.32
CA ALA A 161 -34.20 -2.46 -2.69
C ALA A 161 -35.64 -2.08 -3.09
#